data_AF-A0A1L8D5N9-F1
#
_entry.id   AF-A0A1L8D5N9-F1
#
_cell.length_a   1.000
_cell.length_b   1.000
_cell.length_c   1.000
_cell.angle_alpha   90.00
_cell.angle_beta   90.00
_cell.angle_gamma   90.00
#
_symmetry.space_group_name_H-M   'P 1'
#
loop_
_entity.id
_entity.type
_entity.pdbx_description
1 polymer ?
#
loop_
_entity_poly.entity_id
_entity_poly.type
_entity_poly.pdbx_seq_one_letter_code
_entity_poly.pdbx_strand_id
1 'polypeptide(L)'
;MRTFTNIILLILVIALIAVPMFFVKGEFSGADELASRVIEKQDPNYKPWFSPVWEPPSGEIESFLFALQAALGAGFVGFYLGYLKGKKEGKNANRAVGLSNSFKEN
;
A
#
# COMPACT_ATOMS: atom_id res chain seq x y z
N MET A 1 -2.08 22.01 10.79
CA MET A 1 -1.23 22.25 9.59
C MET A 1 -0.07 21.22 9.51
N ARG A 2 -0.36 19.91 9.51
CA ARG A 2 0.66 18.86 9.27
C ARG A 2 0.22 17.80 8.25
N THR A 3 -1.08 17.75 7.94
CA THR A 3 -1.65 16.86 6.93
C THR A 3 -1.18 17.18 5.52
N PHE A 4 -0.96 18.46 5.19
CA PHE A 4 -0.48 18.86 3.85
C PHE A 4 0.97 18.39 3.62
N THR A 5 1.85 18.54 4.61
CA THR A 5 3.23 18.03 4.57
C THR A 5 3.25 16.50 4.48
N ASN A 6 2.41 15.81 5.24
CA ASN A 6 2.31 14.34 5.18
C ASN A 6 1.79 13.85 3.82
N ILE A 7 0.84 14.57 3.21
CA ILE A 7 0.32 14.25 1.87
C ILE A 7 1.43 14.44 0.81
N ILE A 8 2.20 15.53 0.91
CA ILE A 8 3.34 15.77 0.02
C ILE A 8 4.40 14.68 0.17
N LEU A 9 4.75 14.31 1.41
CA LEU A 9 5.68 13.22 1.69
C LEU A 9 5.18 11.88 1.12
N LEU A 10 3.89 11.57 1.26
CA LEU A 10 3.29 10.35 0.73
C LEU A 10 3.33 10.33 -0.81
N ILE A 11 2.99 11.46 -1.45
CA ILE A 11 3.10 11.61 -2.91
C ILE A 11 4.55 11.44 -3.38
N LEU A 12 5.51 11.99 -2.63
CA LEU A 12 6.94 11.89 -2.95
C LEU A 12 7.43 10.43 -2.87
N VAL A 13 7.00 9.68 -1.85
CA VAL A 13 7.32 8.25 -1.72
C VAL A 13 6.68 7.45 -2.86
N ILE A 14 5.43 7.72 -3.20
CA ILE A 14 4.75 7.08 -4.35
C ILE A 14 5.49 7.41 -5.65
N ALA A 15 5.93 8.66 -5.84
CA ALA A 15 6.69 9.07 -7.02
C ALA A 15 8.05 8.35 -7.08
N LEU A 16 8.76 8.20 -5.97
CA LEU A 16 10.02 7.44 -5.92
C LEU A 16 9.84 5.96 -6.32
N ILE A 17 8.68 5.37 -6.07
CA ILE A 17 8.35 4.00 -6.48
C ILE A 17 7.89 3.96 -7.94
N ALA A 18 7.05 4.91 -8.37
CA ALA A 18 6.45 4.93 -9.70
C ALA A 18 7.41 5.38 -10.81
N VAL A 19 8.31 6.33 -10.53
CA VAL A 19 9.31 6.81 -11.49
C VAL A 19 10.17 5.68 -12.07
N PRO A 20 10.85 4.83 -11.26
CA PRO A 20 11.61 3.72 -11.82
C PRO A 20 10.71 2.72 -12.56
N MET A 21 9.43 2.57 -12.20
CA MET A 21 8.49 1.69 -12.91
C MET A 21 8.22 2.13 -14.36
N PHE A 22 8.24 3.43 -14.66
CA PHE A 22 8.09 3.94 -16.02
C PHE A 22 9.40 4.04 -16.81
N PHE A 23 10.52 4.31 -16.13
CA PHE A 23 11.82 4.49 -16.77
C PHE A 23 12.62 3.18 -16.91
N VAL A 24 12.39 2.19 -16.06
CA VAL A 24 13.08 0.89 -16.10
C VAL A 24 12.15 -0.13 -16.76
N LYS A 25 12.45 -0.48 -18.02
CA LYS A 25 11.84 -1.62 -18.72
C LYS A 25 12.53 -2.91 -18.28
N GLY A 26 12.19 -3.40 -17.09
CA GLY A 26 12.64 -4.69 -16.58
C GLY A 26 11.45 -5.57 -16.23
N GLU A 27 11.61 -6.89 -16.34
CA GLU A 27 10.72 -7.81 -15.64
C GLU A 27 10.90 -7.53 -14.14
N PHE A 28 9.89 -6.97 -13.50
CA PHE A 28 9.84 -6.81 -12.05
C PHE A 28 9.52 -8.18 -11.43
N SER A 29 10.41 -9.15 -11.65
CA SER A 29 10.37 -10.46 -11.00
C SER A 29 10.75 -10.31 -9.54
N GLY A 30 10.23 -11.21 -8.69
CA GLY A 30 10.56 -11.23 -7.27
C GLY A 30 12.08 -11.23 -7.02
N ALA A 31 12.50 -10.61 -5.93
CA ALA A 31 13.92 -10.56 -5.54
C ALA A 31 14.55 -11.97 -5.43
N ASP A 32 13.73 -12.96 -5.09
CA ASP A 32 14.14 -14.37 -4.96
C ASP A 32 14.44 -15.03 -6.31
N GLU A 33 13.62 -14.75 -7.35
CA GLU A 33 13.84 -15.27 -8.71
C GLU A 33 15.11 -14.67 -9.35
N LEU A 34 15.40 -13.40 -9.06
CA LEU A 34 16.65 -12.75 -9.48
C LEU A 34 17.86 -13.33 -8.75
N ALA A 35 17.74 -13.63 -7.46
CA ALA A 35 18.81 -14.23 -6.67
C ALA A 35 19.14 -15.65 -7.18
N SER A 36 18.14 -16.49 -7.42
CA SER A 36 18.32 -17.85 -7.95
C SER A 36 19.01 -17.86 -9.31
N ARG A 37 18.59 -16.99 -10.25
CA ARG A 37 19.24 -16.90 -11.58
C ARG A 37 20.70 -16.46 -11.53
N VAL A 38 21.07 -15.63 -10.56
CA VAL A 38 22.47 -15.20 -10.38
C VAL A 38 23.29 -16.32 -9.74
N ILE A 39 22.73 -17.03 -8.76
CA ILE A 39 23.41 -18.13 -8.06
C ILE A 39 23.67 -19.31 -9.02
N GLU A 40 22.67 -19.72 -9.83
CA GLU A 40 22.84 -20.78 -10.84
C GLU A 40 23.89 -20.44 -11.91
N LYS A 41 24.02 -19.16 -12.29
CA LYS A 41 25.02 -18.72 -13.28
C LYS A 41 26.45 -18.69 -12.73
N GLN A 42 26.60 -18.39 -11.44
CA GLN A 42 27.92 -18.18 -10.83
C GLN A 42 28.54 -19.48 -10.34
N ASP A 43 27.72 -20.45 -9.90
CA ASP A 43 28.21 -21.76 -9.44
C ASP A 43 27.15 -22.87 -9.68
N PRO A 44 27.31 -23.69 -10.74
CA PRO A 44 26.36 -24.76 -11.06
C PRO A 44 26.32 -25.91 -10.03
N ASN A 45 27.21 -25.92 -9.04
CA ASN A 45 27.23 -26.88 -7.93
C ASN A 45 26.74 -26.29 -6.59
N TYR A 46 26.20 -25.07 -6.59
CA TYR A 46 25.75 -24.41 -5.37
C TYR A 46 24.55 -25.16 -4.77
N LYS A 47 24.75 -25.78 -3.61
CA LYS A 47 23.67 -26.37 -2.82
C LYS A 47 23.09 -25.30 -1.88
N PRO A 48 21.80 -24.94 -1.99
CA PRO A 48 21.16 -24.02 -1.06
C PRO A 48 21.33 -24.54 0.38
N TRP A 49 21.88 -23.70 1.26
CA TRP A 49 21.98 -23.99 2.70
C TRP A 49 20.63 -23.80 3.42
N PHE A 50 19.65 -23.27 2.71
CA PHE A 50 18.28 -23.09 3.11
C PHE A 50 17.39 -23.35 1.90
N SER A 51 16.62 -24.43 1.91
CA SER A 51 15.56 -24.67 0.93
C SER A 51 14.27 -24.10 1.49
N PRO A 52 13.46 -23.34 0.73
CA PRO A 52 12.15 -22.92 1.20
C PRO A 52 11.35 -24.17 1.62
N VAL A 53 10.94 -24.21 2.89
CA VAL A 53 10.12 -25.31 3.44
C VAL A 53 8.77 -25.41 2.70
N TRP A 54 8.38 -24.33 2.04
CA TRP A 54 7.23 -24.25 1.17
C TRP A 54 7.56 -23.32 -0.02
N GLU A 55 7.58 -23.90 -1.21
CA GLU A 55 7.72 -23.19 -2.48
C GLU A 55 6.32 -23.14 -3.10
N PRO A 56 5.73 -21.95 -3.32
CA PRO A 56 4.41 -21.88 -3.94
C PRO A 56 4.51 -22.49 -5.35
N PRO A 57 3.66 -23.48 -5.70
CA PRO A 57 3.80 -24.27 -6.93
C PRO A 57 3.55 -23.48 -8.24
N SER A 58 3.27 -22.18 -8.17
CA SER A 58 3.04 -21.30 -9.32
C SER A 58 3.20 -19.82 -8.94
N GLY A 59 3.87 -19.03 -9.79
CA GLY A 59 3.98 -17.57 -9.64
C GLY A 59 2.63 -16.82 -9.66
N GLU A 60 1.56 -17.50 -10.08
CA GLU A 60 0.19 -16.97 -9.99
C GLU A 60 -0.27 -16.84 -8.53
N ILE A 61 0.14 -17.77 -7.65
CA ILE A 61 -0.25 -17.77 -6.23
C ILE A 61 0.54 -16.68 -5.48
N GLU A 62 1.80 -16.48 -5.85
CA GLU A 62 2.61 -15.36 -5.34
C GLU A 62 1.94 -14.02 -5.65
N SER A 63 1.57 -13.81 -6.92
CA SER A 63 0.86 -12.60 -7.36
C SER A 63 -0.48 -12.43 -6.66
N PHE A 64 -1.20 -13.52 -6.40
CA PHE A 64 -2.46 -13.51 -5.66
C PHE A 64 -2.28 -13.08 -4.20
N LEU A 65 -1.24 -13.56 -3.53
CA LEU A 65 -0.92 -13.16 -2.15
C LEU A 65 -0.52 -11.68 -2.07
N PHE A 66 0.28 -11.18 -3.02
CA PHE A 66 0.59 -9.75 -3.13
C PHE A 66 -0.65 -8.90 -3.43
N ALA A 67 -1.53 -9.34 -4.34
CA ALA A 67 -2.78 -8.66 -4.64
C ALA A 67 -3.71 -8.60 -3.41
N LEU A 68 -3.77 -9.68 -2.63
CA LEU A 68 -4.54 -9.72 -1.38
C LEU A 68 -3.99 -8.74 -0.34
N GLN A 69 -2.67 -8.70 -0.16
CA GLN A 69 -2.03 -7.73 0.73
C GLN A 69 -2.30 -6.29 0.29
N ALA A 70 -2.24 -6.01 -1.01
CA ALA A 70 -2.56 -4.71 -1.58
C ALA A 70 -4.04 -4.34 -1.36
N ALA A 71 -4.97 -5.28 -1.56
CA ALA A 71 -6.40 -5.08 -1.34
C ALA A 71 -6.71 -4.76 0.13
N LEU A 72 -6.10 -5.48 1.07
CA LEU A 72 -6.25 -5.21 2.50
C LEU A 72 -5.65 -3.86 2.90
N GLY A 73 -4.46 -3.52 2.38
CA GLY A 73 -3.84 -2.21 2.60
C GLY A 73 -4.68 -1.06 2.06
N ALA A 74 -5.19 -1.18 0.84
CA ALA A 74 -6.07 -0.19 0.22
C ALA A 74 -7.40 -0.06 0.99
N GLY A 75 -7.99 -1.18 1.44
CA GLY A 75 -9.19 -1.20 2.26
C GLY A 75 -9.00 -0.47 3.60
N PHE A 76 -7.89 -0.70 4.29
CA PHE A 76 -7.56 -0.03 5.55
C PHE A 76 -7.40 1.48 5.36
N VAL A 77 -6.63 1.90 4.34
CA VAL A 77 -6.44 3.33 4.03
C VAL A 77 -7.76 3.99 3.64
N GLY A 78 -8.57 3.34 2.81
CA GLY A 78 -9.89 3.82 2.41
C GLY A 78 -10.84 4.00 3.59
N PHE A 79 -10.89 3.02 4.49
CA PHE A 79 -11.69 3.10 5.71
C PHE A 79 -11.24 4.25 6.62
N TYR A 80 -9.93 4.41 6.82
CA TYR A 80 -9.38 5.50 7.65
C TYR A 80 -9.71 6.89 7.10
N LEU A 81 -9.55 7.08 5.78
CA LEU A 81 -9.91 8.33 5.11
C LEU A 81 -11.42 8.59 5.16
N GLY A 82 -12.25 7.56 4.96
CA GLY A 82 -13.71 7.65 5.07
C GLY A 82 -14.16 8.03 6.48
N TYR A 83 -13.59 7.40 7.51
CA TYR A 83 -13.87 7.70 8.92
C TYR A 83 -13.51 9.14 9.28
N LEU A 84 -12.35 9.64 8.81
CA LEU A 84 -11.94 11.03 9.00
C LEU A 84 -12.90 12.03 8.35
N LYS A 85 -13.42 11.70 7.16
CA LYS A 85 -14.39 12.54 6.45
C LYS A 85 -15.75 12.57 7.17
N GLY A 86 -16.27 11.41 7.56
CA GLY A 86 -17.54 11.30 8.30
C GLY A 86 -17.50 12.01 9.66
N LYS A 87 -16.37 11.95 10.37
CA LYS A 87 -16.18 12.69 11.64
C LYS A 87 -16.21 14.22 11.47
N LYS A 88 -15.77 14.75 10.32
CA LYS A 88 -15.86 16.18 10.02
C LYS A 88 -17.31 16.59 9.69
N GLU A 89 -18.02 15.80 8.90
CA GLU A 89 -19.43 16.05 8.56
C GLU A 89 -20.34 15.96 9.78
N GLY A 90 -20.15 14.97 10.65
CA GLY A 90 -20.89 14.85 11.91
C GLY A 90 -20.67 16.02 12.89
N LYS A 91 -19.49 16.66 12.86
CA LYS A 91 -19.22 17.89 13.63
C LYS A 91 -19.94 19.11 13.05
N ASN A 92 -20.08 19.20 11.72
CA ASN A 92 -20.79 20.30 11.07
C ASN A 92 -22.31 20.16 11.22
N ALA A 93 -22.83 18.94 11.13
CA ALA A 93 -24.24 18.64 11.37
C ALA A 93 -24.66 18.99 12.82
N ASN A 94 -23.89 18.57 13.83
CA ASN A 94 -24.17 18.94 15.22
C ASN A 94 -24.07 20.45 15.49
N ARG A 95 -23.17 21.17 14.81
CA ARG A 95 -23.09 22.64 14.90
C ARG A 95 -24.32 23.32 14.29
N ALA A 96 -24.81 22.83 13.14
CA ALA A 96 -26.00 23.38 12.49
C ALA A 96 -27.27 23.14 13.33
N VAL A 97 -27.41 21.97 13.95
CA VAL A 97 -28.52 21.66 14.87
C VAL A 97 -28.47 22.55 16.12
N GLY A 98 -27.28 22.76 16.70
CA GLY A 98 -27.11 23.64 17.87
C GLY A 98 -27.45 25.11 17.58
N LEU A 99 -27.07 25.62 16.40
CA LEU A 99 -27.39 27.00 15.98
C LEU A 99 -28.90 27.18 15.70
N SER A 100 -29.55 26.17 15.11
CA SER A 100 -30.99 26.17 14.88
C SER A 100 -31.79 26.22 16.19
N ASN A 101 -31.43 25.39 17.17
CA ASN A 101 -32.10 25.38 18.47
C ASN A 101 -31.91 26.70 19.23
N SER A 102 -30.72 27.32 19.13
CA SER A 102 -30.46 28.63 19.74
C SER A 102 -31.25 29.79 19.11
N PHE A 103 -31.69 29.66 17.85
CA PHE A 103 -32.55 30.65 17.18
C PHE A 103 -34.03 30.47 17.51
N LYS A 104 -34.44 29.30 18.02
CA LYS A 104 -35.82 28.98 18.37
C LYS A 104 -36.18 29.33 19.83
N GLU A 105 -35.17 29.50 20.69
CA GLU A 105 -35.33 29.86 22.11
C GLU A 105 -35.27 31.37 22.39
N ASN A 106 -35.06 32.22 21.37
CA ASN A 106 -35.18 33.69 21.43
C ASN A 106 -36.44 34.16 20.70
#